data_AF-A0A533XQL5-F1
#
_entry.id   AF-A0A533XQL5-F1
#
_cell.length_a   1.000
_cell.length_b   1.000
_cell.length_c   1.000
_cell.angle_alpha   90.00
_cell.angle_beta   90.00
_cell.angle_gamma   90.00
#
_symmetry.space_group_name_H-M   'P 1'
#
loop_
_entity.id
_entity.type
_entity.pdbx_description
1 polymer ?
#
loop_
_entity_poly.entity_id
_entity_poly.type
_entity_poly.pdbx_seq_one_letter_code
_entity_poly.pdbx_strand_id
1 'polypeptide(L)'
;INWVIVGGESGAGARPMKKSWVLSIRNQCRRAKVPFFFKQWGGVRKSETGRSLDGKTYNEFPQRTEAPVMDHQERLVAIGEIESLRTVGALH
;
A
#
# COMPACT_ATOMS: atom_id res chain seq x y z
N ILE A 1 -13.38 -4.25 -3.34
CA ILE A 1 -12.00 -3.76 -3.57
C ILE A 1 -12.04 -2.24 -3.45
N ASN A 2 -11.39 -1.69 -2.44
CA ASN A 2 -11.47 -0.26 -2.12
C ASN A 2 -10.23 0.53 -2.56
N TRP A 3 -9.14 -0.17 -2.87
CA TRP A 3 -7.90 0.41 -3.32
C TRP A 3 -7.07 -0.64 -4.06
N VAL A 4 -6.41 -0.25 -5.14
CA VAL A 4 -5.49 -1.10 -5.88
C VAL A 4 -4.12 -0.44 -5.93
N ILE A 5 -3.10 -1.19 -5.50
CA ILE A 5 -1.69 -0.81 -5.57
C ILE A 5 -1.00 -1.73 -6.58
N VAL A 6 -0.36 -1.16 -7.59
CA VAL A 6 0.42 -1.92 -8.58
C VAL A 6 1.90 -1.59 -8.45
N GLY A 7 2.74 -2.61 -8.40
CA GLY A 7 4.19 -2.46 -8.41
C GLY A 7 4.89 -3.72 -8.88
N GLY A 8 6.04 -3.56 -9.53
CA GLY A 8 6.88 -4.68 -9.98
C GLY A 8 7.79 -5.23 -8.89
N GLU A 9 8.22 -6.48 -9.08
CA GLU A 9 9.17 -7.17 -8.22
C GLU A 9 10.54 -6.47 -8.24
N SER A 10 11.30 -6.55 -7.15
CA SER A 10 12.62 -5.90 -7.02
C SER A 10 13.68 -6.93 -6.64
N GLY A 11 14.93 -6.71 -7.07
CA GLY A 11 16.07 -7.56 -6.73
C GLY A 11 16.48 -8.53 -7.84
N ALA A 12 17.45 -9.41 -7.53
CA ALA A 12 17.91 -10.44 -8.45
C ALA A 12 16.77 -11.41 -8.80
N GLY A 13 16.60 -11.73 -10.08
CA GLY A 13 15.53 -12.60 -10.54
C GLY A 13 14.14 -11.95 -10.59
N ALA A 14 14.02 -10.64 -10.38
CA ALA A 14 12.74 -9.92 -10.49
C ALA A 14 12.10 -10.14 -11.86
N ARG A 15 10.83 -10.54 -11.88
CA ARG A 15 10.11 -10.78 -13.13
C ARG A 15 9.88 -9.46 -13.89
N PRO A 16 10.05 -9.45 -15.23
CA PRO A 16 9.80 -8.26 -16.03
C PRO A 16 8.32 -7.86 -15.95
N MET A 17 8.06 -6.61 -15.56
CA MET A 17 6.71 -6.04 -15.61
C MET A 17 6.42 -5.48 -17.00
N LYS A 18 5.28 -5.85 -17.60
CA LYS A 18 4.82 -5.28 -18.87
C LYS A 18 3.93 -4.06 -18.63
N LYS A 19 4.16 -2.99 -19.38
CA LYS A 19 3.32 -1.78 -19.39
C LYS A 19 1.84 -2.07 -19.64
N SER A 20 1.54 -2.99 -20.55
CA SER A 20 0.17 -3.39 -20.87
C SER A 20 -0.60 -3.94 -19.67
N TRP A 21 0.07 -4.61 -18.74
CA TRP A 21 -0.55 -5.11 -17.51
C TRP A 21 -0.98 -3.96 -16.60
N VAL A 22 -0.07 -3.00 -16.37
CA VAL A 22 -0.34 -1.83 -15.54
C VAL A 22 -1.49 -1.01 -16.12
N LEU A 23 -1.49 -0.79 -17.44
CA LEU A 23 -2.56 -0.07 -18.14
C LEU A 23 -3.91 -0.79 -18.05
N SER A 24 -3.92 -2.12 -18.21
CA SER A 24 -5.14 -2.92 -18.07
C SER A 24 -5.75 -2.78 -16.68
N ILE A 25 -4.92 -2.92 -15.62
CA ILE A 25 -5.37 -2.78 -14.23
C ILE A 25 -5.87 -1.37 -13.96
N ARG A 26 -5.14 -0.33 -14.40
CA ARG A 26 -5.57 1.06 -14.28
C ARG A 26 -6.94 1.27 -14.92
N ASN A 27 -7.15 0.77 -16.14
CA ASN A 27 -8.40 0.93 -16.86
C ASN A 27 -9.56 0.20 -16.17
N GLN A 28 -9.30 -0.98 -15.58
CA GLN A 28 -10.28 -1.69 -14.75
C GLN A 28 -10.66 -0.87 -13.51
N CYS A 29 -9.67 -0.30 -12.81
CA CYS A 29 -9.90 0.56 -11.65
C CYS A 29 -10.74 1.79 -12.02
N ARG A 30 -10.47 2.43 -13.16
CA ARG A 30 -11.26 3.57 -13.65
C ARG A 30 -12.73 3.23 -13.89
N ARG A 31 -13.00 2.10 -14.57
CA ARG A 31 -14.38 1.64 -14.81
C ARG A 31 -15.11 1.34 -13.50
N ALA A 32 -14.40 0.75 -12.54
CA ALA A 32 -14.95 0.40 -11.24
C ALA A 32 -14.97 1.57 -10.22
N LYS A 33 -14.48 2.76 -10.60
CA LYS A 33 -14.29 3.91 -9.70
C LYS A 33 -13.47 3.56 -8.44
N VAL A 34 -12.47 2.69 -8.60
CA VAL A 34 -11.55 2.28 -7.53
C VAL A 34 -10.27 3.12 -7.62
N PRO A 35 -9.81 3.70 -6.49
CA PRO A 35 -8.52 4.39 -6.41
C PRO A 35 -7.36 3.51 -6.89
N PHE A 36 -6.51 4.06 -7.76
CA PHE A 36 -5.36 3.39 -8.33
C PHE A 36 -4.05 4.08 -7.92
N PHE A 37 -3.15 3.30 -7.31
CA PHE A 37 -1.81 3.73 -6.94
C PHE A 37 -0.76 2.91 -7.70
N PHE A 38 0.12 3.61 -8.43
CA PHE A 38 1.27 2.99 -9.07
C PHE A 38 2.54 3.24 -8.26
N LYS A 39 3.05 2.16 -7.66
CA LYS A 39 4.19 2.21 -6.75
C LYS A 39 5.51 2.26 -7.49
N GLN A 40 5.84 1.28 -8.34
CA GLN A 40 7.06 1.26 -9.16
C GLN A 40 7.03 0.19 -10.27
N TRP A 41 7.90 0.29 -11.28
CA TRP A 41 8.07 -0.73 -12.32
C TRP A 41 8.84 -1.99 -11.88
N GLY A 42 9.70 -1.90 -10.86
CA GLY A 42 10.53 -3.00 -10.38
C GLY A 42 11.86 -3.15 -11.12
N GLY A 43 12.44 -4.35 -11.08
CA GLY A 43 13.74 -4.70 -11.66
C GLY A 43 14.93 -4.46 -10.74
N VAL A 44 16.14 -4.69 -11.26
CA VAL A 44 17.40 -4.55 -10.51
C VAL A 44 17.71 -3.09 -10.20
N ARG A 45 17.36 -2.17 -11.11
CA ARG A 45 17.58 -0.72 -10.98
C ARG A 45 16.27 0.04 -10.74
N LYS A 46 15.59 -0.30 -9.64
CA LYS A 46 14.27 0.24 -9.25
C LYS A 46 14.21 1.77 -9.11
N SER A 47 15.33 2.45 -8.87
CA SER A 47 15.42 3.91 -8.79
C SER A 47 15.39 4.59 -10.16
N GLU A 48 15.84 3.90 -11.22
CA GLU A 48 15.89 4.46 -12.57
C GLU A 48 14.55 4.37 -13.29
N THR A 49 13.73 3.36 -12.98
CA THR A 49 12.40 3.17 -13.60
C THR A 49 11.29 3.92 -12.87
N GLY A 50 11.45 4.19 -11.56
CA GLY A 50 10.64 5.13 -10.81
C GLY A 50 9.14 4.83 -10.75
N ARG A 51 8.35 5.91 -10.58
CA ARG A 51 6.89 5.88 -10.31
C ARG A 51 6.04 6.38 -11.49
N SER A 52 6.68 6.66 -12.63
CA SER A 52 6.02 7.30 -13.76
C SER A 52 5.41 6.27 -14.71
N LEU A 53 4.13 6.42 -15.01
CA LEU A 53 3.41 5.69 -16.04
C LEU A 53 2.92 6.73 -17.06
N ASP A 54 3.45 6.67 -18.28
CA ASP A 54 3.16 7.65 -19.34
C ASP A 54 3.45 9.11 -18.92
N GLY A 55 4.57 9.34 -18.24
CA GLY A 55 4.94 10.68 -17.78
C GLY A 55 4.14 11.18 -16.56
N LYS A 56 3.23 10.36 -16.02
CA LYS A 56 2.37 10.72 -14.89
C LYS A 56 2.55 9.79 -13.70
N THR A 57 2.46 10.35 -12.49
CA THR A 57 2.38 9.58 -11.25
C THR A 57 0.92 9.32 -10.87
N TYR A 58 0.63 8.15 -10.33
CA TYR A 58 -0.70 7.75 -9.90
C TYR A 58 -0.65 7.43 -8.41
N ASN A 59 -1.18 8.33 -7.58
CA ASN A 59 -1.01 8.33 -6.13
C ASN A 59 -2.35 8.36 -5.38
N GLU A 60 -3.39 7.74 -5.96
CA GLU A 60 -4.73 7.82 -5.38
C GLU A 60 -4.82 6.99 -4.11
N PHE A 61 -5.60 7.50 -3.16
CA PHE A 61 -5.92 6.83 -1.90
C PHE A 61 -7.43 6.62 -1.81
N PRO A 62 -7.90 5.59 -1.07
CA PRO A 62 -9.30 5.54 -0.66
C PRO A 62 -9.65 6.75 0.19
N GLN A 63 -10.95 7.04 0.31
CA GLN A 63 -11.43 7.99 1.30
C GLN A 63 -10.90 7.56 2.67
N ARG A 64 -10.12 8.44 3.32
CA ARG A 64 -9.68 8.20 4.69
C ARG A 64 -10.89 8.31 5.59
N THR A 65 -11.12 7.28 6.40
CA THR A 65 -11.87 7.47 7.63
C THR A 65 -11.00 8.34 8.53
N GLU A 66 -11.51 9.50 8.95
CA GLU A 66 -10.84 10.33 9.95
C GLU A 66 -10.92 9.62 11.30
N ALA A 67 -9.93 8.78 11.58
CA ALA A 67 -9.69 8.31 12.94
C ALA A 67 -8.87 9.39 13.66
N PRO A 68 -9.37 9.98 14.76
CA PRO A 68 -8.57 10.90 15.53
C PRO A 68 -7.31 10.18 16.02
N VAL A 69 -6.17 10.87 15.96
CA VAL A 69 -4.93 10.37 16.56
C VAL A 69 -5.11 10.44 18.07
N MET A 70 -5.12 9.28 18.74
CA MET A 70 -5.14 9.22 20.21
C MET A 70 -4.00 10.06 20.79
N ASP A 71 -4.29 10.76 21.87
CA ASP A 71 -3.26 11.54 22.54
C ASP A 71 -2.14 10.63 23.09
N HIS A 72 -1.03 11.22 23.51
CA HIS A 72 0.12 10.45 23.97
C HIS A 72 -0.19 9.59 25.21
N GLN A 73 -0.97 10.11 26.16
CA GLN A 73 -1.35 9.40 27.38
C GLN A 73 -2.32 8.26 27.08
N GLU A 74 -3.35 8.52 26.27
CA GLU A 74 -4.28 7.49 25.78
C GLU A 74 -3.55 6.35 25.08
N ARG A 75 -2.56 6.68 24.22
CA ARG A 75 -1.73 5.67 23.56
C ARG A 75 -0.94 4.81 24.54
N LEU A 76 -0.36 5.40 25.59
CA LEU A 76 0.40 4.67 26.60
C LEU A 76 -0.50 3.73 27.41
N VAL A 77 -1.69 4.18 27.80
CA VAL A 77 -2.68 3.34 28.50
C VAL A 77 -3.10 2.16 27.63
N ALA A 78 -3.47 2.40 26.36
CA ALA A 78 -3.87 1.35 25.44
C ALA A 78 -2.76 0.31 25.19
N ILE A 79 -1.50 0.75 25.11
CA ILE A 79 -0.35 -0.17 25.00
C ILE A 79 -0.26 -1.07 26.24
N GLY A 80 -0.34 -0.48 27.44
CA GLY A 80 -0.27 -1.23 28.69
C GLY A 80 -1.43 -2.25 28.84
N GLU A 81 -2.63 -1.88 28.42
CA GLU A 81 -3.79 -2.79 28.40
C GLU A 81 -3.58 -3.96 27.44
N ILE A 82 -3.09 -3.71 26.21
CA ILE A 82 -2.80 -4.77 25.24
C ILE A 82 -1.72 -5.73 25.76
N GLU A 83 -0.67 -5.21 26.39
CA GLU A 83 0.41 -6.02 26.98
C GLU A 83 -0.10 -6.87 28.14
N SER A 84 -0.97 -6.31 28.99
CA SER A 84 -1.62 -7.05 30.07
C SER A 84 -2.51 -8.18 29.55
N LEU A 85 -3.35 -7.90 28.55
CA LEU A 85 -4.25 -8.89 27.93
C LEU A 85 -3.48 -10.05 27.27
N ARG A 86 -2.33 -9.76 26.64
CA ARG A 86 -1.44 -10.79 26.06
C ARG A 86 -0.82 -11.70 27.11
N THR A 87 -0.50 -11.14 28.28
CA THR A 87 0.10 -11.90 29.39
C THR A 87 -0.91 -12.84 30.03
N VAL A 88 -2.16 -12.39 30.20
CA VAL A 88 -3.24 -13.22 30.79
C VAL A 88 -3.74 -14.28 29.80
N GLY A 89 -3.81 -13.96 28.49
CA GLY A 89 -4.25 -14.89 27.45
C GLY A 89 -3.26 -16.00 27.10
N ALA A 90 -1.98 -15.87 27.45
CA ALA A 90 -0.96 -16.91 27.25
C ALA A 90 -0.89 -17.93 28.40
N LEU A 91 -1.65 -17.72 29.47
CA LEU A 91 -1.73 -18.60 30.65
C LEU A 91 -2.91 -19.60 30.60
N HIS A 92 -3.65 -19.66 29.48
CA HIS A 92 -4.66 -20.68 29.17
C HIS A 92 -4.30 -21.40 27.87
#